data_AF-A0A4Q5R6K9-F1
#
_entry.id   AF-A0A4Q5R6K9-F1
#
_cell.length_a   1.000
_cell.length_b   1.000
_cell.length_c   1.000
_cell.angle_alpha   90.00
_cell.angle_beta   90.00
_cell.angle_gamma   90.00
#
_symmetry.space_group_name_H-M   'P 1'
#
loop_
_entity.id
_entity.type
_entity.pdbx_description
1 polymer ?
#
loop_
_entity_poly.entity_id
_entity_poly.type
_entity_poly.pdbx_seq_one_letter_code
_entity_poly.pdbx_strand_id
1 'polypeptide(L)'
;FARVIPDGDWPRHLTVIQDFWSSVLLKSGRYKGNPFGKHQRLSELTPAHFARWLALFEHTATEVFSTDVAVLLTERANRIGDSLKAGLFFRPEGLEHDC
;
A
#
# COMPACT_ATOMS: atom_id res chain seq x y z
N PHE A 1 12.66 3.34 -1.31
CA PHE A 1 11.95 4.60 -1.00
C PHE A 1 12.75 5.83 -1.42
N ALA A 2 13.98 6.04 -0.95
CA ALA A 2 14.80 7.24 -1.24
C ALA A 2 14.84 7.71 -2.72
N ARG A 3 14.86 6.78 -3.70
CA ARG A 3 14.79 7.13 -5.13
C ARG A 3 13.49 7.85 -5.52
N VAL A 4 12.36 7.40 -4.98
CA VAL A 4 11.02 7.89 -5.35
C VAL A 4 10.47 8.92 -4.38
N ILE A 5 11.00 8.91 -3.14
CA ILE A 5 10.68 9.87 -2.10
C ILE A 5 12.00 10.28 -1.45
N PRO A 6 12.60 11.38 -1.91
CA PRO A 6 13.82 11.94 -1.32
C PRO A 6 13.62 12.32 0.15
N ASP A 7 14.69 12.38 0.94
CA ASP A 7 14.61 12.64 2.39
C ASP A 7 13.87 13.95 2.72
N GLY A 8 14.06 15.00 1.92
CA GLY A 8 13.36 16.27 2.08
C GLY A 8 11.85 16.23 1.80
N ASP A 9 11.39 15.24 1.04
CA ASP A 9 9.98 15.05 0.69
C ASP A 9 9.25 14.14 1.69
N TRP A 10 9.96 13.58 2.67
CA TRP A 10 9.40 12.61 3.59
C TRP A 10 8.24 13.16 4.44
N PRO A 11 8.32 14.38 4.99
CA PRO A 11 7.20 14.99 5.70
C PRO A 11 5.94 15.10 4.84
N ARG A 12 6.06 15.51 3.57
CA ARG A 12 4.93 15.62 2.65
C ARG A 12 4.31 14.25 2.37
N HIS A 13 5.14 13.24 2.15
CA HIS A 13 4.65 11.89 1.90
C HIS A 13 3.91 11.33 3.12
N LEU A 14 4.42 11.56 4.33
CA LEU A 14 3.74 11.12 5.55
C LEU A 14 2.35 11.75 5.70
N THR A 15 2.17 13.03 5.35
CA THR A 15 0.83 13.65 5.29
C THR A 15 -0.10 12.90 4.33
N VAL A 16 0.38 12.52 3.14
CA VAL A 16 -0.41 11.74 2.17
C VAL A 16 -0.82 10.38 2.74
N ILE A 17 0.08 9.70 3.45
CA ILE A 17 -0.20 8.39 4.08
C ILE A 17 -1.18 8.54 5.26
N GLN A 18 -1.07 9.62 6.05
CA GLN A 18 -2.03 9.94 7.11
C GLN A 18 -3.42 10.19 6.54
N ASP A 19 -3.54 11.00 5.48
CA ASP A 19 -4.81 11.25 4.81
C ASP A 19 -5.40 9.97 4.23
N PHE A 20 -4.55 9.11 3.66
CA PHE A 20 -4.97 7.79 3.15
C PHE A 20 -5.60 6.94 4.25
N TRP A 21 -4.90 6.76 5.37
CA TRP A 21 -5.42 5.95 6.48
C TRP A 21 -6.62 6.60 7.18
N SER A 22 -6.67 7.93 7.27
CA SER A 22 -7.85 8.67 7.73
C SER A 22 -9.07 8.37 6.86
N SER A 23 -8.93 8.38 5.53
CA SER A 23 -10.01 7.99 4.62
C SER A 23 -10.39 6.52 4.76
N VAL A 24 -9.42 5.62 4.89
CA VAL A 24 -9.64 4.16 4.93
C VAL A 24 -10.35 3.71 6.20
N LEU A 25 -9.99 4.30 7.36
CA LEU A 25 -10.46 3.88 8.68
C LEU A 25 -11.63 4.74 9.17
N LEU A 26 -11.53 6.06 8.98
CA LEU A 26 -12.47 7.03 9.54
C LEU A 26 -13.45 7.59 8.50
N LYS A 27 -13.36 7.14 7.25
CA LYS A 27 -14.20 7.62 6.13
C LYS A 27 -14.16 9.15 5.97
N SER A 28 -13.04 9.78 6.35
CA SER A 28 -12.91 11.25 6.37
C SER A 28 -12.90 11.87 4.97
N GLY A 29 -12.58 11.07 3.95
CA GLY A 29 -12.51 11.52 2.56
C GLY A 29 -11.34 12.46 2.26
N ARG A 30 -10.36 12.60 3.16
CA ARG A 30 -9.19 13.48 2.98
C ARG A 30 -8.30 13.06 1.82
N TYR A 31 -8.05 11.76 1.69
CA TYR A 31 -7.31 11.22 0.55
C TYR A 31 -8.17 11.16 -0.71
N LYS A 32 -7.68 11.81 -1.79
CA LYS A 32 -8.30 11.85 -3.11
C LYS A 32 -7.44 11.20 -4.21
N GLY A 33 -6.38 10.50 -3.82
CA GLY A 33 -5.42 9.93 -4.76
C GLY A 33 -5.87 8.59 -5.36
N ASN A 34 -5.07 8.08 -6.29
CA ASN A 34 -5.18 6.74 -6.86
C ASN A 34 -3.97 5.90 -6.42
N PRO A 35 -4.09 5.07 -5.36
CA PRO A 35 -3.00 4.25 -4.87
C PRO A 35 -2.50 3.28 -5.95
N PHE A 36 -3.42 2.59 -6.64
CA PHE A 36 -3.08 1.63 -7.68
C PHE A 36 -2.19 2.24 -8.76
N GLY A 37 -2.61 3.36 -9.35
CA GLY A 37 -1.82 4.03 -10.39
C GLY A 37 -0.47 4.57 -9.90
N LYS A 38 -0.32 4.86 -8.60
CA LYS A 38 0.98 5.25 -8.01
C LYS A 38 1.93 4.05 -7.91
N HIS A 39 1.42 2.88 -7.52
CA HIS A 39 2.22 1.66 -7.44
C HIS A 39 2.52 1.05 -8.81
N GLN A 40 1.60 1.17 -9.78
CA GLN A 40 1.78 0.67 -11.15
C GLN A 40 2.94 1.34 -11.89
N ARG A 41 3.23 2.62 -11.59
CA ARG A 41 4.36 3.35 -12.19
C ARG A 41 5.73 2.94 -11.62
N LEU A 42 5.77 2.06 -10.61
CA LEU A 42 7.01 1.59 -10.00
C LEU A 42 7.41 0.26 -10.63
N SER A 43 8.23 0.33 -11.68
CA SER A 43 8.70 -0.85 -12.43
C SER A 43 9.48 -1.87 -11.60
N GLU A 44 10.10 -1.43 -10.50
CA GLU A 44 10.88 -2.29 -9.60
C GLU A 44 10.06 -2.88 -8.44
N LEU A 45 8.78 -2.54 -8.35
CA LEU A 45 7.93 -3.09 -7.31
C LEU A 45 7.70 -4.57 -7.58
N THR A 46 7.84 -5.40 -6.54
CA THR A 46 7.72 -6.86 -6.63
C THR A 46 6.83 -7.35 -5.50
N PRO A 47 6.27 -8.57 -5.60
CA PRO A 47 5.50 -9.16 -4.50
C PRO A 47 6.27 -9.21 -3.17
N ALA A 48 7.60 -9.40 -3.21
CA ALA A 48 8.46 -9.41 -2.02
C ALA A 48 8.48 -8.06 -1.29
N HIS A 49 8.42 -6.93 -2.02
CA HIS A 49 8.33 -5.61 -1.43
C HIS A 49 7.03 -5.41 -0.62
N PHE A 50 5.90 -5.94 -1.13
CA PHE A 50 4.64 -5.92 -0.39
C PHE A 50 4.71 -6.78 0.88
N ALA A 51 5.24 -7.99 0.79
CA ALA A 51 5.41 -8.86 1.96
C ALA A 51 6.27 -8.19 3.04
N ARG A 52 7.40 -7.58 2.65
CA ARG A 52 8.26 -6.86 3.58
C ARG A 52 7.56 -5.66 4.22
N TRP A 53 6.83 -4.87 3.44
CA TRP A 53 6.11 -3.70 3.95
C TRP A 53 4.97 -4.10 4.91
N LEU A 54 4.21 -5.16 4.59
CA LEU A 54 3.13 -5.67 5.44
C LEU A 54 3.66 -6.19 6.78
N ALA A 55 4.78 -6.93 6.77
CA ALA A 55 5.40 -7.39 8.01
C ALA A 55 5.88 -6.23 8.90
N LEU A 56 6.47 -5.19 8.31
CA LEU A 56 6.86 -3.98 9.05
C LEU A 56 5.64 -3.23 9.59
N PHE A 57 4.58 -3.11 8.79
CA PHE A 57 3.36 -2.45 9.20
C PHE A 57 2.70 -3.17 10.38
N GLU A 58 2.58 -4.50 10.32
CA GLU A 58 2.05 -5.32 11.40
C GLU A 58 2.87 -5.17 12.67
N HIS A 59 4.20 -5.29 12.58
CA HIS A 59 5.08 -5.12 13.72
C HIS A 59 4.86 -3.76 14.40
N THR A 60 4.92 -2.67 13.63
CA THR A 60 4.67 -1.32 14.17
C THR A 60 3.25 -1.16 14.71
N ALA A 61 2.23 -1.75 14.08
CA ALA A 61 0.87 -1.69 14.59
C ALA A 61 0.75 -2.37 15.96
N THR A 62 1.41 -3.52 16.14
CA THR A 62 1.44 -4.24 17.42
C THR A 62 2.23 -3.52 18.52
N GLU A 63 3.24 -2.73 18.16
CA GLU A 63 4.01 -1.92 19.11
C GLU A 63 3.25 -0.67 19.57
N VAL A 64 2.47 -0.06 18.67
CA VAL A 64 1.87 1.27 18.89
C VAL A 64 0.44 1.21 19.43
N PHE A 65 -0.33 0.17 19.07
CA PHE A 65 -1.75 0.08 19.38
C PHE A 65 -2.09 -1.10 20.28
N SER A 66 -3.28 -1.07 20.89
CA SER A 66 -3.82 -2.26 21.55
C SER A 66 -4.02 -3.40 20.56
N THR A 67 -3.99 -4.63 21.05
CA THR A 67 -4.13 -5.85 20.22
C THR A 67 -5.31 -5.76 19.25
N ASP A 68 -6.50 -5.38 19.73
CA ASP A 68 -7.71 -5.31 18.90
C ASP A 68 -7.58 -4.30 17.75
N VAL A 69 -6.96 -3.16 18.01
CA VAL A 69 -6.73 -2.11 17.00
C VAL A 69 -5.64 -2.54 16.01
N ALA A 70 -4.56 -3.14 16.51
CA ALA A 70 -3.48 -3.65 15.68
C ALA A 70 -3.98 -4.72 14.69
N VAL A 71 -4.80 -5.69 15.16
CA VAL A 71 -5.42 -6.72 14.31
C VAL A 71 -6.26 -6.07 13.22
N LEU A 72 -7.14 -5.12 13.56
CA LEU A 72 -8.00 -4.43 12.60
C LEU A 72 -7.18 -3.68 11.53
N LEU A 73 -6.11 -2.99 11.94
CA LEU A 73 -5.22 -2.27 11.04
C LEU A 73 -4.48 -3.22 10.10
N THR A 74 -3.90 -4.29 10.64
CA THR A 74 -3.15 -5.29 9.89
C THR A 74 -4.02 -6.00 8.87
N GLU A 75 -5.25 -6.42 9.23
CA GLU A 75 -6.18 -7.02 8.28
C GLU A 75 -6.54 -6.07 7.13
N ARG A 76 -6.72 -4.78 7.44
CA ARG A 76 -7.05 -3.76 6.44
C ARG A 76 -5.87 -3.52 5.49
N ALA A 77 -4.66 -3.45 6.03
CA ALA A 77 -3.42 -3.32 5.25
C ALA A 77 -3.23 -4.52 4.32
N ASN A 78 -3.41 -5.75 4.83
CA ASN A 78 -3.30 -6.97 4.03
C ASN A 78 -4.31 -6.97 2.87
N ARG A 79 -5.59 -6.69 3.12
CA ARG A 79 -6.62 -6.63 2.06
C ARG A 79 -6.27 -5.62 0.95
N ILE A 80 -5.74 -4.45 1.33
CA ILE A 80 -5.30 -3.43 0.36
C ILE A 80 -4.07 -3.92 -0.41
N GLY A 81 -3.09 -4.49 0.30
CA GLY A 81 -1.88 -5.05 -0.29
C GLY A 81 -2.18 -6.18 -1.27
N ASP A 82 -3.09 -7.08 -0.94
CA ASP A 82 -3.54 -8.18 -1.80
C ASP A 82 -4.23 -7.67 -3.06
N SER A 83 -5.12 -6.68 -2.93
CA SER A 83 -5.77 -6.06 -4.07
C SER A 83 -4.77 -5.37 -5.01
N LEU A 84 -3.78 -4.64 -4.46
CA LEU A 84 -2.72 -4.03 -5.25
C LEU A 84 -1.85 -5.09 -5.93
N LYS A 85 -1.39 -6.12 -5.21
CA LYS A 85 -0.60 -7.23 -5.77
C LYS A 85 -1.35 -7.91 -6.92
N ALA A 86 -2.63 -8.24 -6.71
CA ALA A 86 -3.46 -8.86 -7.74
C ALA A 86 -3.52 -7.97 -8.99
N GLY A 87 -3.89 -6.69 -8.87
CA GLY A 87 -3.99 -5.83 -10.05
C GLY A 87 -2.65 -5.53 -10.75
N LEU A 88 -1.52 -5.58 -10.03
CA LEU A 88 -0.20 -5.26 -10.58
C LEU A 88 0.50 -6.46 -11.24
N PHE A 89 0.28 -7.66 -10.70
CA PHE A 89 1.04 -8.85 -11.09
C PHE A 89 0.19 -9.94 -11.71
N PHE A 90 -1.14 -9.86 -11.65
CA PHE A 90 -2.00 -10.79 -12.36
C PHE A 90 -1.84 -10.60 -13.86
N ARG A 91 -1.37 -11.65 -14.54
CA ARG A 91 -1.34 -11.76 -15.99
C ARG A 91 -2.21 -12.95 -16.35
N PRO A 92 -3.38 -12.77 -16.99
CA PRO A 92 -4.06 -13.90 -17.59
C PRO A 92 -3.18 -14.41 -18.73
N GLU A 93 -2.77 -15.68 -18.68
CA GLU A 93 -2.14 -16.34 -19.82
C GLU A 93 -3.19 -16.50 -20.94
N GLY A 94 -2.82 -16.16 -22.20
CA GLY A 94 -3.56 -16.59 -23.39
C GLY A 94 -4.54 -15.60 -24.05
N LEU A 95 -4.06 -14.42 -24.47
CA LEU A 95 -4.59 -13.77 -25.69
C LEU A 95 -3.46 -13.65 -26.70
N GLU A 96 -3.13 -14.81 -27.24
CA GLU A 96 -2.59 -14.98 -28.59
C GLU A 96 -3.44 -14.13 -29.56
N HIS A 97 -2.91 -12.95 -29.91
CA HIS A 97 -3.32 -12.26 -31.13
C HIS A 97 -2.60 -12.99 -32.27
N ASP A 98 -3.26 -14.02 -32.80
CA ASP A 98 -3.00 -14.42 -34.17
C ASP A 98 -3.38 -13.24 -35.07
N CYS A 99 -2.40 -12.81 -35.88
CA CYS A 99 -2.57 -11.86 -36.96
C CYS A 99 -3.19 -12.55 -38.18
#